data_AF-A0A535XXR0-F1
#
_entry.id   AF-A0A535XXR0-F1
#
_cell.length_a   1.000
_cell.length_b   1.000
_cell.length_c   1.000
_cell.angle_alpha   90.00
_cell.angle_beta   90.00
_cell.angle_gamma   90.00
#
_symmetry.space_group_name_H-M   'P 1'
#
loop_
_entity.id
_entity.type
_entity.pdbx_description
1 polymer ?
#
loop_
_entity_poly.entity_id
_entity_poly.type
_entity_poly.pdbx_seq_one_letter_code
_entity_poly.pdbx_strand_id
1 'polypeptide(L)' 'MGRRKPIVAGNWKMHNTIPESLALVDAMLPALQLFHSVERVVCPPYTSLPAVSARLRE' A
#
# COMPACT_ATOMS: atom_id res chain seq x y z
N MET A 1 -8.84 -15.78 -23.66
CA MET A 1 -8.62 -15.43 -22.24
C MET A 1 -8.01 -14.03 -22.21
N GLY A 2 -8.70 -13.04 -21.65
CA GLY A 2 -8.20 -11.66 -21.59
C GLY A 2 -6.96 -11.56 -20.69
N ARG A 3 -6.03 -10.64 -21.02
CA ARG A 3 -4.81 -10.43 -20.26
C ARG A 3 -5.16 -9.76 -18.92
N ARG A 4 -5.18 -10.54 -17.83
CA ARG A 4 -5.39 -10.03 -16.46
C ARG A 4 -4.30 -9.02 -16.12
N LYS A 5 -4.66 -7.93 -15.45
CA LYS A 5 -3.68 -7.00 -14.88
C LYS A 5 -2.96 -7.69 -13.72
N PRO A 6 -1.62 -7.75 -13.69
CA PRO A 6 -0.89 -8.31 -12.56
C PRO A 6 -1.13 -7.50 -11.28
N ILE A 7 -1.08 -8.17 -10.13
CA ILE A 7 -1.23 -7.56 -8.81
C ILE A 7 0.02 -7.86 -7.97
N VAL A 8 0.54 -6.84 -7.29
CA VAL A 8 1.59 -6.96 -6.27
C VAL A 8 1.03 -6.44 -4.95
N ALA A 9 0.99 -7.31 -3.94
CA ALA A 9 0.43 -7.00 -2.62
C ALA A 9 1.50 -7.13 -1.52
N GLY A 10 1.78 -6.04 -0.82
CA GLY A 10 2.67 -6.01 0.34
C GLY A 10 1.92 -6.34 1.62
N ASN A 11 1.98 -7.59 2.07
CA ASN A 11 1.41 -7.99 3.36
C ASN A 11 2.36 -7.64 4.51
N TRP A 12 1.99 -6.64 5.32
CA TRP A 12 2.81 -6.19 6.43
C TRP A 12 2.66 -7.07 7.68
N LYS A 13 1.76 -8.05 7.66
CA LYS A 13 1.46 -8.92 8.80
C LYS A 13 1.17 -8.08 10.06
N MET A 14 1.69 -8.50 11.21
CA MET A 14 1.58 -7.77 12.48
C MET A 14 2.84 -6.92 12.74
N HIS A 15 3.21 -6.07 11.77
CA HIS A 15 4.31 -5.12 11.90
C HIS A 15 3.82 -3.68 11.79
N ASN A 16 4.61 -2.78 12.38
CA ASN A 16 4.45 -1.33 12.40
C ASN A 16 3.37 -0.82 13.37
N THR A 17 3.68 0.31 13.98
CA THR A 17 2.72 1.24 14.60
C THR A 17 2.03 2.10 13.52
N ILE A 18 1.04 2.89 13.91
CA ILE A 18 0.35 3.81 12.99
C ILE A 18 1.32 4.83 12.37
N PRO A 19 2.19 5.53 13.14
CA PRO A 19 3.15 6.47 12.55
C PRO A 19 4.14 5.81 11.59
N GLU A 20 4.67 4.64 11.94
CA GLU A 20 5.58 3.88 11.07
C GLU A 20 4.89 3.43 9.77
N SER A 21 3.62 3.04 9.86
CA SER A 21 2.79 2.67 8.71
C SER A 21 2.62 3.84 7.72
N LEU A 22 2.38 5.04 8.24
CA LEU A 22 2.23 6.25 7.43
C LEU A 22 3.58 6.66 6.81
N ALA A 23 4.65 6.67 7.60
CA ALA A 23 5.99 6.97 7.11
C ALA A 23 6.44 6.00 6.00
N LEU A 24 6.11 4.72 6.13
CA LEU A 24 6.39 3.71 5.11
C LEU A 24 5.62 4.00 3.82
N VAL A 25 4.34 4.37 3.90
CA VAL A 25 3.54 4.77 2.73
C VAL A 25 4.16 5.98 2.04
N ASP A 26 4.50 7.01 2.80
CA ASP A 26 5.11 8.25 2.27
C ASP A 26 6.43 8.00 1.54
N ALA A 27 7.25 7.09 2.08
CA ALA A 27 8.52 6.71 1.49
C ALA A 27 8.36 5.92 0.17
N MET A 28 7.33 5.08 0.05
CA MET A 28 7.14 4.20 -1.11
C MET A 28 6.29 4.83 -2.22
N LEU A 29 5.31 5.66 -1.89
CA LEU A 29 4.26 6.12 -2.81
C LEU A 29 4.82 6.78 -4.09
N PRO A 30 5.81 7.70 -4.03
CA PRO A 30 6.31 8.36 -5.24
C PRO A 30 6.90 7.38 -6.26
N ALA A 31 7.69 6.39 -5.80
CA ALA A 31 8.28 5.38 -6.67
C ALA A 31 7.21 4.41 -7.21
N LEU A 32 6.27 4.01 -6.35
CA LEU A 32 5.19 3.09 -6.74
C LEU A 32 4.25 3.71 -7.79
N GLN A 33 4.02 5.03 -7.75
CA GLN A 33 3.15 5.74 -8.70
C GLN A 33 3.61 5.61 -10.16
N LEU A 34 4.90 5.41 -10.41
CA LEU A 34 5.49 5.23 -11.74
C LEU A 34 5.05 3.93 -12.45
N PHE A 35 4.52 2.95 -11.71
CA PHE A 35 4.11 1.66 -12.26
C PHE A 35 2.62 1.63 -12.59
N HIS A 36 2.25 1.82 -13.86
CA HIS A 36 0.85 1.82 -14.31
C HIS A 36 0.32 0.45 -14.75
N SER A 37 1.22 -0.46 -15.15
CA SER A 37 0.88 -1.78 -15.70
C SER A 37 0.50 -2.82 -14.65
N VAL A 38 0.70 -2.53 -13.36
CA VAL A 38 0.49 -3.44 -12.23
C VAL A 38 -0.43 -2.77 -11.20
N GLU A 39 -1.30 -3.56 -10.58
CA GLU A 39 -2.08 -3.13 -9.43
C GLU A 39 -1.25 -3.29 -8.16
N ARG A 40 -1.21 -2.25 -7.32
CA ARG A 40 -0.33 -2.16 -6.15
C ARG A 40 -1.22 -2.12 -4.91
N VAL A 41 -1.01 -3.03 -3.98
CA VAL A 41 -1.84 -3.17 -2.77
C VAL A 41 -0.92 -3.21 -1.55
N VAL A 42 -1.32 -2.55 -0.46
CA VAL A 42 -0.70 -2.70 0.86
C VAL A 42 -1.71 -3.32 1.82
N CYS A 43 -1.26 -4.26 2.66
CA CYS A 43 -2.09 -4.91 3.67
C CYS A 43 -1.52 -4.60 5.06
N PRO A 44 -1.82 -3.42 5.64
CA PRO A 44 -1.41 -3.06 6.99
C PRO A 44 -2.15 -3.89 8.06
N PRO A 45 -1.65 -3.95 9.31
CA PRO A 45 -2.44 -4.45 10.43
C PRO A 45 -3.72 -3.64 10.61
N TYR A 46 -4.76 -4.25 11.19
CA TYR A 46 -6.10 -3.65 11.32
C TYR A 46 -6.08 -2.26 11.96
N THR A 47 -5.26 -2.06 13.00
CA THR A 47 -5.12 -0.78 13.72
C THR A 47 -4.61 0.36 12.85
N SER A 48 -3.80 0.06 11.83
CA SER A 48 -3.26 1.04 10.88
C SER A 48 -4.13 1.22 9.64
N LEU A 49 -5.09 0.31 9.39
CA LEU A 49 -5.90 0.31 8.18
C LEU A 49 -6.63 1.64 7.93
N PRO A 50 -7.32 2.28 8.90
CA PRO A 50 -8.04 3.54 8.64
C PRO A 50 -7.09 4.69 8.26
N ALA A 51 -5.95 4.80 8.95
CA ALA A 51 -4.97 5.86 8.73
C ALA A 51 -4.27 5.72 7.38
N VAL A 52 -3.80 4.51 7.04
CA VAL A 52 -3.19 4.22 5.72
C VAL A 52 -4.20 4.45 4.59
N SER A 53 -5.45 4.05 4.79
CA SER A 53 -6.51 4.22 3.81
C SER A 53 -6.84 5.70 3.55
N ALA A 54 -6.88 6.53 4.60
CA ALA A 54 -7.04 7.97 4.47
C ALA A 54 -5.87 8.59 3.72
N ARG A 55 -4.63 8.25 4.09
CA ARG A 55 -3.41 8.78 3.49
C ARG A 55 -3.31 8.51 1.97
N LEU A 56 -3.82 7.37 1.50
CA LEU A 56 -3.80 7.00 0.07
C LEU A 56 -4.91 7.69 -0.77
N ARG A 57 -5.86 8.39 -0.14
CA ARG A 57 -6.96 9.10 -0.82
C ARG A 57 -6.75 10.61 -0.92
N GLU A 58 -5.71 11.13 -0.27
CA GLU A 58 -5.25 12.52 -0.39
C GLU A 58 -4.56 12.75 -1.74
#